data_AF-A0A7X3WYP4-F1
#
_entry.id   AF-A0A7X3WYP4-F1
#
_cell.length_a   1.000
_cell.length_b   1.000
_cell.length_c   1.000
_cell.angle_alpha   90.00
_cell.angle_beta   90.00
_cell.angle_gamma   90.00
#
_symmetry.space_group_name_H-M   'P 1'
#
loop_
_entity.id
_entity.type
_entity.pdbx_description
1 polymer ?
#
loop_
_entity_poly.entity_id
_entity_poly.type
_entity_poly.pdbx_seq_one_letter_code
_entity_poly.pdbx_strand_id
1 'polypeptide(L)'
;MCNYFYLSISIFLILLACGEDATIKRGKAFLETGDTTAAIQQFAAALQQNPSNAEAYYQLGLVYEELGDATQSSNAFKSAARLAPKRAEVALALGRVYWHNGDRSLALAQFQSLLSNSPKREILLQLAGLTGDAYHVQRLRTEGSDDYEQTFTEKGNIMTFTAKYNDDYSPAISPDGKWVAFASNRLQNAELYLIDITDGSLRQLTHTDELDEYMPAFSPDGKSLAFATERTRGGMMLPPVQASGSDPSRASIYLMDIDGRNQRPLVDADGADRAPVFSPDGQKIAFESKAPTQEVRRGEVTSPAGSTENNDTLEIYVIDIDGSNKTQLTHNDVDDGHPTWSPNGKQIVFSSMVEAIYQIFVVNAAGGTAKQLTFSNASHYHPTFSADGKRILYVSNAHNHYTLWMMDTDGTNKTQLTNHIGAHFEPSLSRDGKKLVFSSDRSDHMRIYLMDLTRPVEKEALKARLAGF
;
A
#
# COMPACT_ATOMS: atom_id res chain seq x y z
N MET A 1 -58.82 -5.41 60.65
CA MET A 1 -58.58 -4.02 60.18
C MET A 1 -57.11 -3.69 60.40
N CYS A 2 -56.48 -3.10 59.39
CA CYS A 2 -55.12 -2.51 59.32
C CYS A 2 -53.87 -3.40 59.30
N ASN A 3 -53.38 -3.61 58.08
CA ASN A 3 -52.01 -3.49 57.52
C ASN A 3 -50.78 -3.70 58.41
N TYR A 4 -49.85 -4.54 57.93
CA TYR A 4 -48.45 -4.15 57.71
C TYR A 4 -47.87 -4.83 56.46
N PHE A 5 -47.21 -4.00 55.65
CA PHE A 5 -46.37 -4.29 54.49
C PHE A 5 -45.22 -5.26 54.83
N TYR A 6 -44.92 -6.20 53.93
CA TYR A 6 -43.55 -6.67 53.72
C TYR A 6 -43.14 -6.46 52.27
N LEU A 7 -42.29 -5.46 52.11
CA LEU A 7 -41.59 -5.07 50.91
C LEU A 7 -40.38 -6.01 50.75
N SER A 8 -40.45 -7.01 49.87
CA SER A 8 -39.25 -7.75 49.46
C SER A 8 -38.54 -6.95 48.37
N ILE A 9 -37.63 -6.08 48.80
CA ILE A 9 -36.61 -5.47 47.95
C ILE A 9 -35.67 -6.59 47.51
N SER A 10 -35.91 -7.16 46.32
CA SER A 10 -34.91 -7.92 45.60
C SER A 10 -33.97 -6.92 44.93
N ILE A 11 -32.85 -6.63 45.60
CA ILE A 11 -31.67 -6.00 45.01
C ILE A 11 -31.21 -6.91 43.87
N PHE A 12 -31.62 -6.59 42.65
CA PHE A 12 -31.07 -7.20 41.44
C PHE A 12 -29.78 -6.44 41.11
N LEU A 13 -28.72 -6.83 41.80
CA LEU A 13 -27.34 -6.48 41.47
C LEU A 13 -26.99 -7.27 40.20
N ILE A 14 -27.42 -6.79 39.04
CA ILE A 14 -26.91 -7.31 37.77
C ILE A 14 -25.47 -6.83 37.67
N LEU A 15 -24.58 -7.77 37.93
CA LEU A 15 -23.22 -7.81 37.46
C LEU A 15 -23.14 -7.13 36.08
N LEU A 16 -22.58 -5.91 36.05
CA LEU A 16 -22.01 -5.32 34.85
C LEU A 16 -20.95 -6.29 34.34
N ALA A 17 -21.37 -7.19 33.46
CA ALA A 17 -20.45 -7.85 32.56
C ALA A 17 -19.66 -6.73 31.89
N CYS A 18 -18.35 -6.72 32.12
CA CYS A 18 -17.38 -5.90 31.41
C CYS A 18 -17.30 -6.43 29.97
N GLY A 19 -18.42 -6.34 29.25
CA GLY A 19 -18.56 -6.64 27.84
C GLY A 19 -18.62 -5.32 27.09
N GLU A 20 -17.94 -5.26 25.95
CA GLU A 20 -18.07 -4.17 25.00
C GLU A 20 -19.57 -3.91 24.71
N ASP A 21 -19.97 -2.65 24.70
CA ASP A 21 -21.34 -2.23 24.39
C ASP A 21 -21.80 -2.89 23.09
N ALA A 22 -22.92 -3.62 23.16
CA ALA A 22 -23.41 -4.44 22.04
C ALA A 22 -23.68 -3.61 20.78
N THR A 23 -24.06 -2.34 20.93
CA THR A 23 -24.26 -1.42 19.81
C THR A 23 -22.93 -1.02 19.17
N ILE A 24 -21.89 -0.76 19.99
CA ILE A 24 -20.53 -0.48 19.51
C ILE A 24 -19.97 -1.69 18.75
N LYS A 25 -20.10 -2.89 19.32
CA LYS A 25 -19.63 -4.12 18.67
C LYS A 25 -20.29 -4.34 17.31
N ARG A 26 -21.62 -4.13 17.20
CA ARG A 26 -22.33 -4.22 15.92
C ARG A 26 -21.89 -3.13 14.94
N GLY A 27 -21.70 -1.90 15.41
CA GLY A 27 -21.21 -0.81 14.57
C GLY A 27 -19.84 -1.14 13.96
N LYS A 28 -18.90 -1.67 14.76
CA LYS A 28 -17.60 -2.14 14.26
C LYS A 28 -17.73 -3.27 13.23
N ALA A 29 -18.63 -4.22 13.45
CA ALA A 29 -18.88 -5.30 12.48
C ALA A 29 -19.43 -4.79 11.14
N PHE A 30 -20.23 -3.72 11.13
CA PHE A 30 -20.65 -3.08 9.88
C PHE A 30 -19.50 -2.37 9.15
N LEU A 31 -18.51 -1.83 9.89
CA LEU A 31 -17.30 -1.26 9.28
C LEU A 31 -16.43 -2.32 8.61
N GLU A 32 -16.38 -3.54 9.14
CA GLU A 32 -15.68 -4.67 8.50
C GLU A 32 -16.28 -5.04 7.13
N THR A 33 -17.52 -4.65 6.87
CA THR A 33 -18.21 -4.85 5.58
C THR A 33 -18.41 -3.56 4.79
N GLY A 34 -17.81 -2.45 5.21
CA GLY A 34 -17.94 -1.14 4.55
C GLY A 34 -19.30 -0.45 4.71
N ASP A 35 -20.22 -0.98 5.53
CA ASP A 35 -21.54 -0.39 5.76
C ASP A 35 -21.46 0.75 6.79
N THR A 36 -20.87 1.87 6.36
CA THR A 36 -20.68 3.07 7.18
C THR A 36 -22.00 3.66 7.66
N THR A 37 -23.08 3.51 6.88
CA THR A 37 -24.41 4.01 7.25
C THR A 37 -24.97 3.23 8.44
N ALA A 38 -24.97 1.90 8.37
CA ALA A 38 -25.41 1.08 9.49
C ALA A 38 -24.49 1.25 10.72
N ALA A 39 -23.18 1.40 10.51
CA ALA A 39 -22.24 1.68 11.60
C ALA A 39 -22.58 2.98 12.35
N ILE A 40 -22.80 4.08 11.62
CA ILE A 40 -23.21 5.38 12.19
C ILE A 40 -24.52 5.23 12.98
N GLN A 41 -25.51 4.50 12.43
CA GLN A 41 -26.77 4.25 13.13
C GLN A 41 -26.57 3.51 14.47
N GLN A 42 -25.70 2.49 14.49
CA GLN A 42 -25.41 1.76 15.73
C GLN A 42 -24.70 2.64 16.77
N PHE A 43 -23.71 3.43 16.36
CA PHE A 43 -23.00 4.31 17.28
C PHE A 43 -23.88 5.46 17.79
N ALA A 44 -24.78 5.99 16.94
CA ALA A 44 -25.78 6.96 17.36
C ALA A 44 -26.78 6.36 18.37
N ALA A 45 -27.21 5.11 18.17
CA ALA A 45 -28.05 4.40 19.13
C ALA A 45 -27.34 4.17 20.47
N ALA A 46 -26.03 3.90 20.47
CA ALA A 46 -25.21 3.83 21.68
C ALA A 46 -25.27 5.15 22.48
N LEU A 47 -25.20 6.28 21.78
CA LEU A 47 -25.27 7.61 22.37
C LEU A 47 -26.67 7.99 22.87
N GLN A 48 -27.74 7.48 22.25
CA GLN A 48 -29.09 7.64 22.78
C GLN A 48 -29.27 6.92 24.11
N GLN A 49 -28.68 5.73 24.27
CA GLN A 49 -28.71 4.97 25.51
C GLN A 49 -27.79 5.55 26.59
N ASN A 50 -26.60 5.99 26.18
CA ASN A 50 -25.62 6.61 27.07
C ASN A 50 -24.93 7.81 26.38
N PRO A 51 -25.43 9.04 26.59
CA PRO A 51 -24.84 10.25 26.03
C PRO A 51 -23.40 10.56 26.52
N SER A 52 -22.91 9.85 27.53
CA SER A 52 -21.54 9.98 28.06
C SER A 52 -20.61 8.87 27.57
N ASN A 53 -20.99 8.10 26.54
CA ASN A 53 -20.15 7.05 25.98
C ASN A 53 -19.05 7.63 25.07
N ALA A 54 -17.84 7.78 25.62
CA ALA A 54 -16.69 8.32 24.89
C ALA A 54 -16.24 7.43 23.72
N GLU A 55 -16.42 6.11 23.80
CA GLU A 55 -16.06 5.17 22.72
C GLU A 55 -17.00 5.35 21.52
N ALA A 56 -18.30 5.53 21.76
CA ALA A 56 -19.27 5.80 20.69
C ALA A 56 -18.91 7.06 19.88
N TYR A 57 -18.56 8.15 20.58
CA TYR A 57 -18.08 9.37 19.93
C TYR A 57 -16.76 9.17 19.19
N TYR A 58 -15.82 8.40 19.75
CA TYR A 58 -14.56 8.09 19.07
C TYR A 58 -14.80 7.31 17.78
N GLN A 59 -15.64 6.27 17.83
CA GLN A 59 -15.97 5.46 16.64
C GLN A 59 -16.71 6.29 15.59
N LEU A 60 -17.67 7.14 15.95
CA LEU A 60 -18.28 8.08 15.00
C LEU A 60 -17.26 9.01 14.36
N GLY A 61 -16.32 9.53 15.15
CA GLY A 61 -15.25 10.39 14.64
C GLY A 61 -14.40 9.70 13.58
N LEU A 62 -14.03 8.44 13.78
CA LEU A 62 -13.28 7.64 12.82
C LEU A 62 -14.07 7.40 11.53
N VAL A 63 -15.37 7.08 11.61
CA VAL A 63 -16.19 6.88 10.42
C VAL A 63 -16.36 8.16 9.62
N TYR A 64 -16.62 9.29 10.29
CA TYR A 64 -16.70 10.57 9.59
C TYR A 64 -15.36 11.02 9.01
N GLU A 65 -14.24 10.66 9.64
CA GLU A 65 -12.89 10.87 9.08
C GLU A 65 -12.72 10.10 7.77
N GLU A 66 -13.10 8.82 7.73
CA GLU A 66 -13.05 7.96 6.53
C GLU A 66 -13.98 8.45 5.41
N LEU A 67 -15.12 9.05 5.77
CA LEU A 67 -16.04 9.70 4.82
C LEU A 67 -15.55 11.08 4.33
N GLY A 68 -14.46 11.61 4.89
CA GLY A 68 -13.96 12.95 4.58
C GLY A 68 -14.77 14.11 5.19
N ASP A 69 -15.70 13.83 6.11
CA ASP A 69 -16.45 14.86 6.83
C ASP A 69 -15.66 15.36 8.06
N ALA A 70 -14.71 16.25 7.81
CA ALA A 70 -13.87 16.85 8.85
C ALA A 70 -14.67 17.58 9.94
N THR A 71 -15.86 18.11 9.61
CA THR A 71 -16.70 18.83 10.56
C THR A 71 -17.33 17.88 11.56
N GLN A 72 -18.03 16.85 11.09
CA GLN A 72 -18.63 15.84 11.96
C GLN A 72 -17.56 15.06 12.72
N SER A 73 -16.46 14.71 12.05
CA SER A 73 -15.34 14.00 12.66
C SER A 73 -14.74 14.78 13.83
N SER A 74 -14.36 16.05 13.62
CA SER A 74 -13.80 16.88 14.68
C SER A 74 -14.78 17.12 15.84
N ASN A 75 -16.08 17.27 15.56
CA ASN A 75 -17.11 17.43 16.60
C ASN A 75 -17.28 16.16 17.46
N ALA A 76 -17.26 14.99 16.83
CA ALA A 76 -17.31 13.72 17.53
C ALA A 76 -16.06 13.51 18.40
N PHE A 77 -14.86 13.75 17.85
CA PHE A 77 -13.62 13.64 18.63
C PHE A 77 -13.50 14.66 19.76
N LYS A 78 -13.98 15.91 19.59
CA LYS A 78 -14.09 16.89 20.69
C LYS A 78 -14.98 16.37 21.82
N SER A 79 -16.10 15.74 21.48
CA SER A 79 -17.01 15.13 22.46
C SER A 79 -16.35 13.96 23.19
N ALA A 80 -15.65 13.08 22.46
CA ALA A 80 -14.86 12.01 23.05
C ALA A 80 -13.74 12.54 23.96
N ALA A 81 -13.02 13.60 23.55
CA ALA A 81 -11.93 14.20 24.30
C ALA A 81 -12.41 14.82 25.61
N ARG A 82 -13.60 15.45 25.60
CA ARG A 82 -14.23 15.99 26.81
C ARG A 82 -14.57 14.89 27.83
N LEU A 83 -15.03 13.74 27.36
CA LEU A 83 -15.44 12.62 28.23
C LEU A 83 -14.24 11.75 28.68
N ALA A 84 -13.19 11.68 27.87
CA ALA A 84 -11.99 10.88 28.12
C ALA A 84 -10.69 11.68 27.84
N PRO A 85 -10.40 12.75 28.59
CA PRO A 85 -9.32 13.71 28.28
C PRO A 85 -7.90 13.14 28.35
N LYS A 86 -7.72 11.95 28.94
CA LYS A 86 -6.42 11.26 29.04
C LYS A 86 -6.22 10.18 27.96
N ARG A 87 -7.19 9.97 27.07
CA ARG A 87 -7.12 8.95 26.02
C ARG A 87 -6.29 9.46 24.85
N ALA A 88 -5.08 8.92 24.70
CA ALA A 88 -4.12 9.36 23.70
C ALA A 88 -4.62 9.14 22.26
N GLU A 89 -5.38 8.07 22.02
CA GLU A 89 -5.98 7.74 20.73
C GLU A 89 -6.92 8.86 20.26
N VAL A 90 -7.70 9.44 21.18
CA VAL A 90 -8.65 10.53 20.87
C VAL A 90 -7.92 11.83 20.58
N ALA A 91 -6.90 12.18 21.38
CA ALA A 91 -6.09 13.38 21.14
C ALA A 91 -5.33 13.29 19.81
N LEU A 92 -4.81 12.11 19.45
CA LEU A 92 -4.14 11.88 18.18
C LEU A 92 -5.13 12.02 17.01
N ALA A 93 -6.30 11.39 17.12
CA ALA A 93 -7.32 11.46 16.07
C ALA A 93 -7.82 12.90 15.85
N LEU A 94 -8.10 13.63 16.93
CA LEU A 94 -8.49 15.04 16.83
C LEU A 94 -7.37 15.90 16.22
N GLY A 95 -6.12 15.70 16.67
CA GLY A 95 -4.97 16.40 16.11
C GLY A 95 -4.74 16.11 14.63
N ARG A 96 -4.99 14.87 14.19
CA ARG A 96 -4.90 14.46 12.79
C ARG A 96 -5.96 15.11 11.92
N VAL A 97 -7.22 15.18 12.37
CA VAL A 97 -8.27 15.90 11.64
C VAL A 97 -7.90 17.38 11.47
N TYR A 98 -7.41 18.05 12.53
CA TYR A 98 -6.90 19.42 12.42
C TYR A 98 -5.70 19.53 11.48
N TRP A 99 -4.80 18.55 11.50
CA TRP A 99 -3.63 18.52 10.64
C TRP A 99 -4.02 18.45 9.16
N HIS A 100 -4.95 17.57 8.78
CA HIS A 100 -5.38 17.48 7.39
C HIS A 100 -6.25 18.65 6.94
N ASN A 101 -7.01 19.26 7.86
CA ASN A 101 -7.84 20.44 7.56
C ASN A 101 -7.06 21.78 7.52
N GLY A 102 -5.75 21.75 7.78
CA GLY A 102 -4.90 22.96 7.77
C GLY A 102 -4.94 23.78 9.06
N ASP A 103 -5.66 23.33 10.09
CA ASP A 103 -5.73 23.95 11.42
C ASP A 103 -4.46 23.67 12.26
N ARG A 104 -3.29 24.05 11.74
CA ARG A 104 -1.97 23.69 12.27
C ARG A 104 -1.80 24.01 13.75
N SER A 105 -2.24 25.18 14.21
CA SER A 105 -2.15 25.57 15.62
C SER A 105 -2.92 24.63 16.56
N LEU A 106 -4.12 24.19 16.15
CA LEU A 106 -4.93 23.25 16.93
C LEU A 106 -4.32 21.84 16.90
N ALA A 107 -3.80 21.41 15.76
CA ALA A 107 -3.09 20.13 15.62
C ALA A 107 -1.85 20.07 16.52
N LEU A 108 -1.00 21.10 16.46
CA LEU A 108 0.22 21.21 17.26
C LEU A 108 -0.09 21.18 18.76
N ALA A 109 -1.15 21.85 19.21
CA ALA A 109 -1.57 21.81 20.60
C ALA A 109 -1.93 20.38 21.06
N GLN A 110 -2.65 19.60 20.22
CA GLN A 110 -2.94 18.19 20.53
C GLN A 110 -1.65 17.35 20.57
N PHE A 111 -0.76 17.51 19.59
CA PHE A 111 0.47 16.72 19.50
C PHE A 111 1.47 17.04 20.61
N GLN A 112 1.64 18.31 20.97
CA GLN A 112 2.49 18.72 22.09
C GLN A 112 1.95 18.21 23.43
N SER A 113 0.62 18.20 23.61
CA SER A 113 -0.01 17.58 24.78
C SER A 113 0.24 16.08 24.84
N LEU A 114 0.11 15.37 23.71
CA LEU A 114 0.43 13.94 23.61
C LEU A 114 1.88 13.65 24.00
N LEU A 115 2.84 14.41 23.47
CA LEU A 115 4.26 14.24 23.75
C LEU A 115 4.68 14.73 25.15
N SER A 116 3.87 15.55 25.81
CA SER A 116 4.13 15.93 27.21
C SER A 116 3.84 14.77 28.18
N ASN A 117 3.00 13.81 27.76
CA ASN A 117 2.69 12.59 28.51
C ASN A 117 3.64 11.43 28.11
N SER A 118 3.33 10.21 28.54
CA SER A 118 4.04 8.98 28.15
C SER A 118 3.18 8.15 27.17
N PRO A 119 3.04 8.59 25.91
CA PRO A 119 2.24 7.86 24.92
C PRO A 119 2.88 6.50 24.62
N LYS A 120 2.04 5.52 24.28
CA LYS A 120 2.50 4.21 23.80
C LYS A 120 3.28 4.37 22.50
N ARG A 121 4.15 3.40 22.21
CA ARG A 121 4.95 3.35 20.97
C ARG A 121 4.09 3.47 19.70
N GLU A 122 2.93 2.85 19.67
CA GLU A 122 1.99 2.91 18.53
C GLU A 122 1.51 4.35 18.24
N ILE A 123 1.20 5.11 19.30
CA ILE A 123 0.80 6.53 19.17
C ILE A 123 1.96 7.38 18.65
N LEU A 124 3.18 7.13 19.13
CA LEU A 124 4.38 7.81 18.65
C LEU A 124 4.63 7.52 17.16
N LEU A 125 4.49 6.26 16.74
CA LEU A 125 4.65 5.86 15.33
C LEU A 125 3.61 6.53 14.43
N GLN A 126 2.33 6.53 14.82
CA GLN A 126 1.28 7.19 14.05
C GLN A 126 1.53 8.70 13.95
N LEU A 127 1.91 9.36 15.05
CA LEU A 127 2.26 10.78 15.03
C LEU A 127 3.49 11.05 14.15
N ALA A 128 4.48 10.15 14.17
CA ALA A 128 5.68 10.27 13.37
C ALA A 128 5.38 10.19 11.87
N GLY A 129 4.58 9.23 11.43
CA GLY A 129 4.15 9.09 10.03
C GLY A 129 3.24 10.21 9.54
N LEU A 130 2.41 10.76 10.43
CA LEU A 130 1.54 11.90 10.12
C LEU A 130 2.34 13.20 9.87
N THR A 131 3.45 13.38 10.59
CA THR A 131 4.22 14.64 10.62
C THR A 131 5.55 14.55 9.86
N GLY A 132 5.89 13.39 9.32
CA GLY A 132 7.17 13.08 8.67
C GLY A 132 7.22 11.59 8.30
N ASP A 133 8.42 11.06 8.08
CA ASP A 133 8.58 9.61 8.05
C ASP A 133 8.53 9.05 9.48
N ALA A 134 7.87 7.89 9.65
CA ALA A 134 7.72 7.20 10.92
C ALA A 134 9.01 6.50 11.39
N TYR A 135 9.90 6.23 10.44
CA TYR A 135 11.18 5.58 10.62
C TYR A 135 12.29 6.38 9.93
N HIS A 136 13.54 6.06 10.23
CA HIS A 136 14.67 6.66 9.54
C HIS A 136 14.72 6.22 8.08
N VAL A 137 14.73 7.20 7.18
CA VAL A 137 14.79 7.02 5.73
C VAL A 137 16.07 7.65 5.18
N GLN A 138 16.73 6.97 4.25
CA GLN A 138 17.85 7.50 3.48
C GLN A 138 17.64 7.23 1.98
N ARG A 139 18.09 8.16 1.13
CA ARG A 139 18.16 7.92 -0.32
C ARG A 139 19.29 6.94 -0.62
N LEU A 140 19.03 5.94 -1.45
CA LEU A 140 20.08 5.12 -2.04
C LEU A 140 20.69 5.89 -3.22
N ARG A 141 22.02 6.01 -3.24
CA ARG A 141 22.75 6.65 -4.34
C ARG A 141 22.88 5.64 -5.48
N THR A 142 21.97 5.71 -6.41
CA THR A 142 21.83 4.78 -7.54
C THR A 142 22.55 5.28 -8.79
N GLU A 143 23.21 6.44 -8.75
CA GLU A 143 23.83 7.10 -9.90
C GLU A 143 25.27 6.67 -10.22
N GLY A 144 25.91 5.84 -9.38
CA GLY A 144 27.23 5.24 -9.67
C GLY A 144 28.46 6.13 -9.43
N SER A 145 28.34 7.47 -9.52
CA SER A 145 29.21 8.49 -8.90
C SER A 145 28.61 9.88 -9.21
N ASP A 146 28.98 10.93 -8.45
CA ASP A 146 28.53 12.30 -8.74
C ASP A 146 29.10 12.85 -10.08
N ASP A 147 30.03 12.11 -10.70
CA ASP A 147 30.64 12.37 -12.00
C ASP A 147 29.99 11.50 -13.10
N TYR A 148 28.92 12.00 -13.71
CA TYR A 148 28.43 11.49 -14.99
C TYR A 148 29.42 11.86 -16.10
N GLU A 149 30.53 11.12 -16.21
CA GLU A 149 31.45 11.28 -17.34
C GLU A 149 30.73 10.98 -18.66
N GLN A 150 30.89 11.91 -19.60
CA GLN A 150 30.40 11.79 -20.97
C GLN A 150 31.11 10.62 -21.66
N THR A 151 30.47 9.46 -21.74
CA THR A 151 30.99 8.37 -22.58
C THR A 151 30.70 8.65 -24.05
N PHE A 152 31.77 8.79 -24.84
CA PHE A 152 31.73 8.91 -26.29
C PHE A 152 31.51 7.52 -26.92
N THR A 153 30.64 7.43 -27.93
CA THR A 153 30.57 6.23 -28.77
C THR A 153 31.79 6.16 -29.70
N GLU A 154 32.17 4.97 -30.19
CA GLU A 154 33.24 4.78 -31.20
C GLU A 154 33.07 5.66 -32.47
N LYS A 155 31.86 6.20 -32.70
CA LYS A 155 31.53 7.09 -33.82
C LYS A 155 31.61 8.59 -33.49
N GLY A 156 32.06 8.97 -32.30
CA GLY A 156 32.34 10.37 -31.94
C GLY A 156 31.12 11.25 -31.67
N ASN A 157 29.93 10.67 -31.48
CA ASN A 157 28.74 11.43 -31.11
C ASN A 157 28.72 11.69 -29.59
N ILE A 158 28.46 12.95 -29.21
CA ILE A 158 28.20 13.39 -27.84
C ILE A 158 26.76 13.02 -27.49
N MET A 159 26.55 12.18 -26.47
CA MET A 159 25.28 12.10 -25.75
C MET A 159 25.25 13.28 -24.77
N THR A 160 24.63 14.39 -25.14
CA THR A 160 24.25 15.41 -24.14
C THR A 160 23.12 14.83 -23.31
N PHE A 161 23.45 14.26 -22.13
CA PHE A 161 22.48 13.95 -21.09
C PHE A 161 21.86 15.26 -20.61
N THR A 162 20.77 15.71 -21.24
CA THR A 162 19.84 16.56 -20.52
C THR A 162 19.31 15.72 -19.36
N ALA A 163 19.58 16.16 -18.13
CA ALA A 163 19.16 15.59 -16.83
C ALA A 163 17.62 15.46 -16.65
N LYS A 164 16.87 15.30 -17.72
CA LYS A 164 15.41 15.37 -17.77
C LYS A 164 14.74 14.01 -17.52
N TYR A 165 15.46 12.88 -17.70
CA TYR A 165 14.90 11.53 -17.56
C TYR A 165 15.92 10.56 -16.96
N ASN A 166 16.08 10.57 -15.63
CA ASN A 166 16.93 9.62 -14.89
C ASN A 166 16.18 9.01 -13.71
N ASP A 167 14.88 8.80 -13.86
CA ASP A 167 14.03 8.23 -12.82
C ASP A 167 14.42 6.77 -12.55
N ASP A 168 14.53 6.44 -11.28
CA ASP A 168 14.70 5.08 -10.77
C ASP A 168 13.41 4.66 -10.06
N TYR A 169 12.87 3.50 -10.41
CA TYR A 169 11.57 3.02 -9.96
C TYR A 169 11.52 1.48 -9.84
N SER A 170 10.39 0.96 -9.39
CA SER A 170 10.13 -0.45 -9.11
C SER A 170 11.23 -1.15 -8.30
N PRO A 171 11.64 -0.62 -7.12
CA PRO A 171 12.68 -1.26 -6.35
C PRO A 171 12.18 -2.55 -5.71
N ALA A 172 13.00 -3.60 -5.77
CA ALA A 172 12.84 -4.82 -5.00
C ALA A 172 14.07 -5.03 -4.13
N ILE A 173 13.88 -5.34 -2.85
CA ILE A 173 14.97 -5.71 -1.96
C ILE A 173 15.09 -7.24 -1.88
N SER A 174 16.32 -7.73 -1.94
CA SER A 174 16.63 -9.16 -1.82
C SER A 174 16.20 -9.74 -0.46
N PRO A 175 15.94 -11.07 -0.38
CA PRO A 175 15.51 -11.71 0.86
C PRO A 175 16.47 -11.51 2.04
N ASP A 176 17.80 -11.47 1.78
CA ASP A 176 18.81 -11.23 2.81
C ASP A 176 19.01 -9.74 3.13
N GLY A 177 18.37 -8.85 2.37
CA GLY A 177 18.38 -7.41 2.57
C GLY A 177 19.72 -6.75 2.28
N LYS A 178 20.54 -7.31 1.38
CA LYS A 178 21.83 -6.74 0.94
C LYS A 178 21.79 -6.10 -0.43
N TRP A 179 20.94 -6.60 -1.31
CA TRP A 179 20.81 -6.13 -2.68
C TRP A 179 19.47 -5.47 -2.92
N VAL A 180 19.46 -4.45 -3.77
CA VAL A 180 18.24 -3.85 -4.32
C VAL A 180 18.33 -3.91 -5.83
N ALA A 181 17.36 -4.56 -6.46
CA ALA A 181 17.15 -4.52 -7.91
C ALA A 181 16.13 -3.41 -8.22
N PHE A 182 16.31 -2.64 -9.29
CA PHE A 182 15.41 -1.55 -9.65
C PHE A 182 15.48 -1.27 -11.15
N ALA A 183 14.46 -0.61 -11.69
CA ALA A 183 14.44 -0.13 -13.06
C ALA A 183 14.95 1.31 -13.11
N SER A 184 15.70 1.65 -14.15
CA SER A 184 16.20 3.01 -14.37
C SER A 184 16.06 3.44 -15.82
N ASN A 185 15.49 4.63 -16.01
CA ASN A 185 15.35 5.27 -17.33
C ASN A 185 16.57 6.11 -17.75
N ARG A 186 17.72 5.97 -17.05
CA ARG A 186 18.91 6.80 -17.29
C ARG A 186 19.51 6.67 -18.70
N LEU A 187 19.16 5.60 -19.43
CA LEU A 187 19.60 5.35 -20.80
C LEU A 187 18.53 5.68 -21.86
N GLN A 188 17.43 6.33 -21.47
CA GLN A 188 16.26 6.62 -22.31
C GLN A 188 15.41 5.38 -22.69
N ASN A 189 15.75 4.24 -22.12
CA ASN A 189 14.92 3.05 -21.99
C ASN A 189 15.06 2.53 -20.54
N ALA A 190 14.06 1.78 -20.09
CA ALA A 190 14.05 1.21 -18.75
C ALA A 190 14.96 0.00 -18.69
N GLU A 191 16.02 0.07 -17.88
CA GLU A 191 16.97 -1.01 -17.71
C GLU A 191 17.03 -1.44 -16.23
N LEU A 192 17.23 -2.72 -15.97
CA LEU A 192 17.39 -3.24 -14.63
C LEU A 192 18.82 -3.03 -14.13
N TYR A 193 18.91 -2.53 -12.90
CA TYR A 193 20.15 -2.36 -12.16
C TYR A 193 20.07 -3.09 -10.83
N LEU A 194 21.24 -3.46 -10.29
CA LEU A 194 21.44 -4.07 -8.99
C LEU A 194 22.44 -3.24 -8.20
N ILE A 195 22.05 -2.83 -6.99
CA ILE A 195 22.95 -2.16 -6.05
C ILE A 195 23.15 -3.01 -4.79
N ASP A 196 24.40 -3.20 -4.38
CA ASP A 196 24.74 -3.69 -3.04
C ASP A 196 24.61 -2.50 -2.07
N ILE A 197 23.67 -2.56 -1.13
CA ILE A 197 23.46 -1.46 -0.17
C ILE A 197 24.46 -1.48 1.00
N THR A 198 25.37 -2.45 1.04
CA THR A 198 26.43 -2.55 2.06
C THR A 198 27.69 -1.79 1.67
N ASP A 199 28.06 -1.79 0.38
CA ASP A 199 29.24 -1.08 -0.12
C ASP A 199 28.93 -0.04 -1.22
N GLY A 200 27.70 -0.01 -1.73
CA GLY A 200 27.25 0.93 -2.77
C GLY A 200 27.63 0.51 -4.18
N SER A 201 28.15 -0.70 -4.39
CA SER A 201 28.48 -1.20 -5.72
C SER A 201 27.23 -1.32 -6.59
N LEU A 202 27.29 -0.74 -7.79
CA LEU A 202 26.19 -0.68 -8.74
C LEU A 202 26.53 -1.47 -10.01
N ARG A 203 25.56 -2.21 -10.51
CA ARG A 203 25.68 -3.00 -11.73
C ARG A 203 24.42 -2.89 -12.59
N GLN A 204 24.59 -2.75 -13.90
CA GLN A 204 23.51 -2.95 -14.87
C GLN A 204 23.33 -4.46 -15.15
N LEU A 205 22.08 -4.93 -15.22
CA LEU A 205 21.71 -6.34 -15.42
C LEU A 205 21.19 -6.62 -16.84
N THR A 206 20.43 -5.70 -17.40
CA THR A 206 19.86 -5.79 -18.76
C THR A 206 20.55 -4.79 -19.69
N HIS A 207 20.55 -5.07 -20.99
CA HIS A 207 21.23 -4.25 -22.00
C HIS A 207 20.44 -4.34 -23.31
N THR A 208 19.38 -3.54 -23.43
CA THR A 208 18.44 -3.54 -24.54
C THR A 208 18.34 -2.15 -25.18
N ASP A 209 18.07 -2.11 -26.49
CA ASP A 209 17.94 -0.83 -27.23
C ASP A 209 16.48 -0.44 -27.48
N GLU A 210 15.57 -1.42 -27.51
CA GLU A 210 14.16 -1.26 -27.92
C GLU A 210 13.16 -1.78 -26.88
N LEU A 211 13.66 -2.18 -25.70
CA LEU A 211 12.85 -2.75 -24.63
C LEU A 211 12.94 -1.91 -23.36
N ASP A 212 11.85 -1.94 -22.62
CA ASP A 212 11.73 -1.43 -21.27
C ASP A 212 11.57 -2.61 -20.31
N GLU A 213 12.43 -2.67 -19.30
CA GLU A 213 12.53 -3.76 -18.32
C GLU A 213 12.31 -3.21 -16.91
N TYR A 214 11.31 -3.74 -16.22
CA TYR A 214 10.80 -3.16 -14.97
C TYR A 214 10.14 -4.19 -14.05
N MET A 215 9.73 -3.76 -12.85
CA MET A 215 9.14 -4.60 -11.80
C MET A 215 9.95 -5.88 -11.50
N PRO A 216 11.26 -5.76 -11.17
CA PRO A 216 12.04 -6.91 -10.74
C PRO A 216 11.48 -7.50 -9.44
N ALA A 217 11.54 -8.82 -9.29
CA ALA A 217 11.21 -9.53 -8.07
C ALA A 217 12.21 -10.64 -7.80
N PHE A 218 12.76 -10.67 -6.59
CA PHE A 218 13.69 -11.72 -6.18
C PHE A 218 12.97 -13.04 -5.91
N SER A 219 13.58 -14.12 -6.36
CA SER A 219 13.33 -15.48 -5.86
C SER A 219 13.57 -15.55 -4.34
N PRO A 220 12.87 -16.44 -3.60
CA PRO A 220 12.99 -16.51 -2.14
C PRO A 220 14.38 -16.90 -1.61
N ASP A 221 15.19 -17.54 -2.46
CA ASP A 221 16.59 -17.89 -2.16
C ASP A 221 17.60 -16.81 -2.60
N GLY A 222 17.13 -15.75 -3.28
CA GLY A 222 17.90 -14.60 -3.71
C GLY A 222 18.83 -14.85 -4.90
N LYS A 223 18.67 -15.94 -5.65
CA LYS A 223 19.60 -16.28 -6.76
C LYS A 223 19.12 -15.88 -8.13
N SER A 224 17.82 -15.69 -8.30
CA SER A 224 17.18 -15.33 -9.56
C SER A 224 16.22 -14.16 -9.40
N LEU A 225 15.95 -13.50 -10.51
CA LEU A 225 14.99 -12.42 -10.66
C LEU A 225 13.91 -12.79 -11.68
N ALA A 226 12.66 -12.42 -11.39
CA ALA A 226 11.60 -12.30 -12.38
C ALA A 226 11.39 -10.82 -12.69
N PHE A 227 11.05 -10.47 -13.92
CA PHE A 227 10.82 -9.08 -14.31
C PHE A 227 9.90 -9.00 -15.53
N ALA A 228 9.28 -7.85 -15.73
CA ALA A 228 8.49 -7.55 -16.92
C ALA A 228 9.39 -6.94 -18.01
N THR A 229 9.17 -7.33 -19.26
CA THR A 229 9.81 -6.73 -20.45
C THR A 229 8.74 -6.30 -21.45
N GLU A 230 8.88 -5.11 -22.02
CA GLU A 230 7.95 -4.52 -22.99
C GLU A 230 8.71 -3.81 -24.11
N ARG A 231 8.16 -3.74 -25.33
CA ARG A 231 8.72 -2.89 -26.40
C ARG A 231 8.51 -1.40 -26.12
N THR A 232 9.59 -0.63 -26.19
CA THR A 232 9.59 0.83 -26.07
C THR A 232 8.69 1.46 -27.13
N ARG A 233 7.55 2.03 -26.73
CA ARG A 233 6.80 2.97 -27.59
C ARG A 233 7.43 4.34 -27.42
N GLY A 234 7.81 5.01 -28.51
CA GLY A 234 8.55 6.29 -28.51
C GLY A 234 7.83 7.53 -27.93
N GLY A 235 7.07 7.40 -26.84
CA GLY A 235 6.54 8.49 -26.03
C GLY A 235 7.10 8.42 -24.61
N MET A 236 7.23 9.57 -23.94
CA MET A 236 7.65 9.64 -22.53
C MET A 236 6.85 8.63 -21.70
N MET A 237 7.53 7.61 -21.18
CA MET A 237 7.00 6.78 -20.12
C MET A 237 6.96 7.65 -18.86
N LEU A 238 5.82 8.28 -18.60
CA LEU A 238 5.52 8.68 -17.22
C LEU A 238 5.54 7.38 -16.42
N PRO A 239 6.34 7.28 -15.36
CA PRO A 239 6.50 6.04 -14.60
C PRO A 239 5.10 5.52 -14.28
N PRO A 240 4.85 4.22 -14.46
CA PRO A 240 3.56 3.65 -14.15
C PRO A 240 3.33 3.77 -12.65
N VAL A 241 2.79 4.90 -12.21
CA VAL A 241 1.68 4.90 -11.26
C VAL A 241 0.49 4.29 -12.02
N GLN A 242 0.66 3.08 -12.57
CA GLN A 242 -0.39 2.33 -13.24
C GLN A 242 -1.25 1.79 -12.11
N ALA A 243 -2.08 2.71 -11.62
CA ALA A 243 -3.31 2.42 -10.96
C ALA A 243 -4.21 1.63 -11.92
N SER A 244 -4.33 2.07 -13.18
CA SER A 244 -5.31 1.62 -14.16
C SER A 244 -4.66 1.15 -15.45
N GLY A 245 -5.03 -0.05 -15.89
CA GLY A 245 -4.69 -0.57 -17.20
C GLY A 245 -5.25 0.34 -18.30
N SER A 246 -4.40 1.17 -18.90
CA SER A 246 -4.72 1.74 -20.20
C SER A 246 -3.64 1.41 -21.21
N ASP A 247 -4.10 0.56 -22.15
CA ASP A 247 -3.48 -0.14 -23.27
C ASP A 247 -2.64 -1.38 -22.89
N PRO A 248 -3.14 -2.62 -23.13
CA PRO A 248 -2.37 -3.84 -22.98
C PRO A 248 -1.19 -3.78 -23.94
N SER A 249 -0.04 -3.37 -23.39
CA SER A 249 1.21 -3.58 -24.07
C SER A 249 1.56 -5.06 -24.05
N ARG A 250 2.36 -5.47 -25.02
CA ARG A 250 2.86 -6.85 -25.13
C ARG A 250 3.98 -7.09 -24.11
N ALA A 251 3.67 -6.88 -22.84
CA ALA A 251 4.59 -7.13 -21.75
C ALA A 251 4.68 -8.64 -21.49
N SER A 252 5.87 -9.14 -21.24
CA SER A 252 6.11 -10.56 -20.94
C SER A 252 6.97 -10.69 -19.69
N ILE A 253 6.79 -11.80 -18.98
CA ILE A 253 7.60 -12.08 -17.79
C ILE A 253 8.83 -12.89 -18.19
N TYR A 254 9.99 -12.40 -17.78
CA TYR A 254 11.28 -13.06 -17.96
C TYR A 254 11.87 -13.46 -16.61
N LEU A 255 12.73 -14.46 -16.66
CA LEU A 255 13.55 -14.94 -15.55
C LEU A 255 15.01 -14.79 -15.90
N MET A 256 15.84 -14.42 -14.92
CA MET A 256 17.30 -14.38 -15.05
C MET A 256 17.98 -14.73 -13.73
N ASP A 257 19.27 -15.05 -13.79
CA ASP A 257 20.10 -15.11 -12.59
C ASP A 257 20.35 -13.69 -12.05
N ILE A 258 20.63 -13.57 -10.74
CA ILE A 258 20.93 -12.27 -10.09
C ILE A 258 22.14 -11.55 -10.71
N ASP A 259 22.97 -12.28 -11.46
CA ASP A 259 24.08 -11.73 -12.22
C ASP A 259 23.71 -11.36 -13.66
N GLY A 260 22.42 -11.23 -14.00
CA GLY A 260 21.91 -10.80 -15.31
C GLY A 260 22.04 -11.83 -16.43
N ARG A 261 22.64 -13.01 -16.18
CA ARG A 261 22.78 -14.07 -17.19
C ARG A 261 21.56 -15.00 -17.20
N ASN A 262 21.55 -15.91 -18.16
CA ASN A 262 20.54 -16.97 -18.30
C ASN A 262 19.10 -16.45 -18.40
N GLN A 263 18.94 -15.33 -19.11
CA GLN A 263 17.64 -14.74 -19.37
C GLN A 263 16.77 -15.69 -20.21
N ARG A 264 15.53 -15.91 -19.79
CA ARG A 264 14.54 -16.72 -20.51
C ARG A 264 13.12 -16.21 -20.27
N PRO A 265 12.21 -16.29 -21.26
CA PRO A 265 10.80 -16.04 -21.01
C PRO A 265 10.20 -17.10 -20.08
N LEU A 266 9.22 -16.70 -19.27
CA LEU A 266 8.40 -17.60 -18.44
C LEU A 266 7.14 -18.06 -19.19
N VAL A 267 6.49 -17.14 -19.89
CA VAL A 267 5.23 -17.34 -20.63
C VAL A 267 5.28 -16.50 -21.91
N ASP A 268 4.69 -17.00 -23.00
CA ASP A 268 4.77 -16.37 -24.33
C ASP A 268 3.79 -15.18 -24.49
N ALA A 269 4.19 -14.23 -25.34
CA ALA A 269 3.84 -12.79 -25.35
C ALA A 269 2.43 -12.40 -25.87
N ASP A 270 1.42 -13.23 -25.63
CA ASP A 270 0.03 -12.94 -26.00
C ASP A 270 -0.77 -12.25 -24.88
N GLY A 271 -0.14 -12.00 -23.73
CA GLY A 271 -0.71 -11.29 -22.57
C GLY A 271 -0.06 -9.94 -22.28
N ALA A 272 -0.73 -9.13 -21.47
CA ALA A 272 -0.12 -8.00 -20.76
C ALA A 272 0.43 -8.52 -19.41
N ASP A 273 1.46 -9.37 -19.47
CA ASP A 273 1.96 -10.09 -18.30
C ASP A 273 2.96 -9.22 -17.50
N ARG A 274 2.61 -8.83 -16.27
CA ARG A 274 3.39 -7.85 -15.47
C ARG A 274 3.36 -8.14 -13.97
N ALA A 275 4.05 -7.31 -13.18
CA ALA A 275 4.12 -7.38 -11.71
C ALA A 275 4.39 -8.80 -11.16
N PRO A 276 5.43 -9.52 -11.65
CA PRO A 276 5.69 -10.89 -11.23
C PRO A 276 6.15 -10.94 -9.77
N VAL A 277 5.62 -11.89 -9.00
CA VAL A 277 6.05 -12.15 -7.62
C VAL A 277 6.14 -13.65 -7.34
N PHE A 278 7.30 -14.10 -6.86
CA PHE A 278 7.52 -15.49 -6.48
C PHE A 278 6.67 -15.90 -5.27
N SER A 279 6.18 -17.14 -5.28
CA SER A 279 5.66 -17.79 -4.08
C SER A 279 6.78 -17.99 -3.05
N PRO A 280 6.47 -18.07 -1.73
CA PRO A 280 7.49 -18.18 -0.69
C PRO A 280 8.39 -19.43 -0.77
N ASP A 281 7.92 -20.48 -1.45
CA ASP A 281 8.66 -21.71 -1.73
C ASP A 281 9.45 -21.67 -3.06
N GLY A 282 9.26 -20.63 -3.87
CA GLY A 282 9.95 -20.39 -5.14
C GLY A 282 9.44 -21.24 -6.30
N GLN A 283 8.34 -21.98 -6.15
CA GLN A 283 7.84 -22.89 -7.17
C GLN A 283 6.88 -22.23 -8.17
N LYS A 284 6.25 -21.12 -7.77
CA LYS A 284 5.21 -20.43 -8.55
C LYS A 284 5.50 -18.95 -8.64
N ILE A 285 4.89 -18.30 -9.63
CA ILE A 285 4.85 -16.86 -9.78
C ILE A 285 3.38 -16.43 -9.86
N ALA A 286 3.01 -15.43 -9.05
CA ALA A 286 1.78 -14.68 -9.23
C ALA A 286 2.07 -13.42 -10.06
N PHE A 287 1.13 -13.03 -10.91
CA PHE A 287 1.31 -11.92 -11.84
C PHE A 287 -0.04 -11.42 -12.34
N GLU A 288 -0.08 -10.22 -12.89
CA GLU A 288 -1.24 -9.72 -13.63
C GLU A 288 -1.14 -10.14 -15.10
N SER A 289 -2.27 -10.52 -15.70
CA SER A 289 -2.38 -10.87 -17.12
C SER A 289 -3.77 -10.53 -17.62
N LYS A 290 -3.90 -10.31 -18.92
CA LYS A 290 -5.19 -10.08 -19.56
C LYS A 290 -6.13 -11.27 -19.33
N ALA A 291 -7.39 -11.00 -18.98
CA ALA A 291 -8.45 -12.00 -18.93
C ALA A 291 -8.58 -12.72 -20.29
N PRO A 292 -8.96 -14.01 -20.35
CA PRO A 292 -9.14 -14.70 -21.62
C PRO A 292 -10.26 -14.00 -22.37
N THR A 293 -9.99 -13.52 -23.58
CA THR A 293 -11.06 -12.97 -24.43
C THR A 293 -12.09 -14.07 -24.62
N GLN A 294 -13.32 -13.90 -24.11
CA GLN A 294 -14.41 -14.75 -24.56
C GLN A 294 -14.46 -14.61 -26.08
N GLU A 295 -14.29 -15.72 -26.81
CA GLU A 295 -14.53 -15.73 -28.24
C GLU A 295 -15.94 -15.20 -28.46
N VAL A 296 -16.06 -13.96 -28.95
CA VAL A 296 -17.30 -13.49 -29.55
C VAL A 296 -17.62 -14.52 -30.62
N ARG A 297 -18.65 -15.34 -30.38
CA ARG A 297 -19.16 -16.29 -31.37
C ARG A 297 -19.32 -15.52 -32.67
N ARG A 298 -18.51 -15.84 -33.68
CA ARG A 298 -18.65 -15.31 -35.04
C ARG A 298 -20.09 -15.51 -35.50
N GLY A 299 -20.93 -14.48 -35.38
CA GLY A 299 -22.33 -14.59 -35.77
C GLY A 299 -23.28 -13.49 -35.31
N GLU A 300 -23.07 -12.85 -34.15
CA GLU A 300 -23.99 -11.82 -33.65
C GLU A 300 -23.24 -10.50 -33.41
N VAL A 301 -23.17 -9.68 -34.46
CA VAL A 301 -22.83 -8.26 -34.33
C VAL A 301 -24.12 -7.51 -34.06
N THR A 302 -24.40 -7.23 -32.80
CA THR A 302 -25.16 -6.03 -32.40
C THR A 302 -24.67 -5.53 -31.04
N SER A 303 -23.40 -5.13 -30.97
CA SER A 303 -22.99 -4.17 -29.95
C SER A 303 -23.41 -2.78 -30.47
N PRO A 304 -24.33 -2.05 -29.80
CA PRO A 304 -24.67 -0.69 -30.20
C PRO A 304 -23.42 0.19 -30.11
N ALA A 305 -23.26 1.12 -31.06
CA ALA A 305 -22.21 2.12 -30.97
C ALA A 305 -22.29 2.84 -29.61
N GLY A 306 -21.34 2.57 -28.72
CA GLY A 306 -21.30 3.08 -27.34
C GLY A 306 -21.25 2.02 -26.23
N SER A 307 -21.31 0.71 -26.51
CA SER A 307 -21.09 -0.33 -25.48
C SER A 307 -19.60 -0.67 -25.33
N THR A 308 -19.04 -0.42 -24.15
CA THR A 308 -17.66 -0.75 -23.74
C THR A 308 -17.53 -2.19 -23.26
N GLU A 309 -18.04 -3.17 -24.00
CA GLU A 309 -17.78 -4.60 -23.71
C GLU A 309 -16.36 -4.98 -24.20
N ASN A 310 -15.36 -4.26 -23.72
CA ASN A 310 -13.96 -4.62 -23.89
C ASN A 310 -13.59 -5.62 -22.79
N ASN A 311 -13.41 -6.88 -23.18
CA ASN A 311 -12.88 -7.96 -22.34
C ASN A 311 -11.35 -7.79 -22.11
N ASP A 312 -10.93 -6.55 -21.85
CA ASP A 312 -9.53 -6.11 -21.74
C ASP A 312 -9.10 -5.86 -20.28
N THR A 313 -9.81 -6.45 -19.32
CA THR A 313 -9.49 -6.33 -17.90
C THR A 313 -8.25 -7.16 -17.53
N LEU A 314 -7.45 -6.64 -16.61
CA LEU A 314 -6.37 -7.38 -15.98
C LEU A 314 -6.89 -8.25 -14.84
N GLU A 315 -6.40 -9.48 -14.76
CA GLU A 315 -6.74 -10.45 -13.74
C GLU A 315 -5.46 -11.01 -13.11
N ILE A 316 -5.56 -11.52 -11.89
CA ILE A 316 -4.45 -12.18 -11.20
C ILE A 316 -4.34 -13.63 -11.66
N TYR A 317 -3.13 -14.03 -12.07
CA TYR A 317 -2.79 -15.39 -12.44
C TYR A 317 -1.70 -15.95 -11.55
N VAL A 318 -1.64 -17.28 -11.49
CA VAL A 318 -0.53 -18.04 -10.92
C VAL A 318 -0.02 -19.04 -11.95
N ILE A 319 1.30 -19.18 -12.07
CA ILE A 319 1.97 -20.10 -13.00
C ILE A 319 3.13 -20.81 -12.29
N ASP A 320 3.48 -22.01 -12.73
CA ASP A 320 4.70 -22.69 -12.26
C ASP A 320 5.95 -22.03 -12.87
N ILE A 321 7.08 -22.11 -12.15
CA ILE A 321 8.35 -21.47 -12.56
C ILE A 321 8.95 -22.02 -13.87
N ASP A 322 8.45 -23.17 -14.33
CA ASP A 322 8.77 -23.79 -15.62
C ASP A 322 7.86 -23.31 -16.77
N GLY A 323 6.89 -22.45 -16.48
CA GLY A 323 5.92 -21.92 -17.43
C GLY A 323 4.66 -22.77 -17.59
N SER A 324 4.52 -23.86 -16.83
CA SER A 324 3.33 -24.72 -16.87
C SER A 324 2.24 -24.27 -15.90
N ASN A 325 1.04 -24.85 -16.02
CA ASN A 325 -0.06 -24.69 -15.07
C ASN A 325 -0.53 -23.24 -14.80
N LYS A 326 -0.49 -22.35 -15.82
CA LYS A 326 -1.07 -21.00 -15.75
C LYS A 326 -2.57 -21.08 -15.40
N THR A 327 -2.94 -20.51 -14.25
CA THR A 327 -4.28 -20.57 -13.67
C THR A 327 -4.74 -19.15 -13.30
N GLN A 328 -5.95 -18.78 -13.73
CA GLN A 328 -6.60 -17.52 -13.34
C GLN A 328 -7.14 -17.62 -11.90
N LEU A 329 -6.91 -16.59 -11.09
CA LEU A 329 -7.28 -16.57 -9.68
C LEU A 329 -8.48 -15.67 -9.40
N THR A 330 -8.53 -14.51 -10.03
CA THR A 330 -9.61 -13.53 -9.94
C THR A 330 -10.48 -13.58 -11.20
N HIS A 331 -11.77 -13.31 -11.05
CA HIS A 331 -12.76 -13.49 -12.12
C HIS A 331 -13.84 -12.41 -11.98
N ASN A 332 -13.58 -11.21 -12.53
CA ASN A 332 -14.47 -10.06 -12.45
C ASN A 332 -14.33 -9.13 -13.67
N ASP A 333 -15.18 -8.10 -13.72
CA ASP A 333 -15.23 -7.17 -14.85
C ASP A 333 -14.42 -5.89 -14.60
N VAL A 334 -13.40 -5.96 -13.74
CA VAL A 334 -12.53 -4.82 -13.39
C VAL A 334 -11.04 -5.21 -13.43
N ASP A 335 -10.16 -4.21 -13.38
CA ASP A 335 -8.71 -4.45 -13.30
C ASP A 335 -8.30 -4.89 -11.90
N ASP A 336 -7.66 -6.05 -11.83
CA ASP A 336 -6.93 -6.56 -10.69
C ASP A 336 -5.43 -6.55 -10.96
N GLY A 337 -4.63 -6.05 -10.01
CA GLY A 337 -3.20 -5.87 -10.22
C GLY A 337 -2.35 -5.93 -8.95
N HIS A 338 -1.03 -5.95 -9.17
CA HIS A 338 0.01 -5.93 -8.13
C HIS A 338 -0.14 -7.01 -7.03
N PRO A 339 -0.17 -8.31 -7.41
CA PRO A 339 -0.36 -9.38 -6.44
C PRO A 339 0.89 -9.60 -5.59
N THR A 340 0.71 -9.93 -4.31
CA THR A 340 1.78 -10.44 -3.44
C THR A 340 1.33 -11.62 -2.61
N TRP A 341 2.23 -12.60 -2.45
CA TRP A 341 2.00 -13.77 -1.62
C TRP A 341 2.12 -13.45 -0.12
N SER A 342 1.25 -14.07 0.69
CA SER A 342 1.46 -14.15 2.13
C SER A 342 2.72 -14.98 2.43
N PRO A 343 3.45 -14.71 3.54
CA PRO A 343 4.69 -15.44 3.85
C PRO A 343 4.51 -16.95 4.02
N ASN A 344 3.29 -17.39 4.31
CA ASN A 344 2.92 -18.80 4.43
C ASN A 344 2.40 -19.44 3.12
N GLY A 345 2.34 -18.67 2.02
CA GLY A 345 1.93 -19.13 0.69
C GLY A 345 0.43 -19.42 0.51
N LYS A 346 -0.41 -19.09 1.49
CA LYS A 346 -1.84 -19.45 1.48
C LYS A 346 -2.76 -18.38 0.89
N GLN A 347 -2.31 -17.15 0.82
CA GLN A 347 -3.12 -16.01 0.40
C GLN A 347 -2.33 -15.13 -0.56
N ILE A 348 -3.06 -14.44 -1.43
CA ILE A 348 -2.53 -13.39 -2.29
C ILE A 348 -3.32 -12.12 -1.98
N VAL A 349 -2.62 -11.04 -1.69
CA VAL A 349 -3.18 -9.69 -1.56
C VAL A 349 -2.95 -8.94 -2.87
N PHE A 350 -3.91 -8.14 -3.31
CA PHE A 350 -3.88 -7.44 -4.59
C PHE A 350 -4.75 -6.17 -4.54
N SER A 351 -4.59 -5.30 -5.54
CA SER A 351 -5.45 -4.14 -5.75
C SER A 351 -6.55 -4.47 -6.76
N SER A 352 -7.78 -4.05 -6.50
CA SER A 352 -8.94 -4.25 -7.39
C SER A 352 -9.82 -3.00 -7.40
N MET A 353 -10.49 -2.71 -8.52
CA MET A 353 -11.33 -1.52 -8.66
C MET A 353 -12.74 -1.73 -8.10
N VAL A 354 -13.19 -0.81 -7.24
CA VAL A 354 -14.56 -0.73 -6.75
C VAL A 354 -15.05 0.69 -7.01
N GLU A 355 -16.14 0.85 -7.77
CA GLU A 355 -16.73 2.17 -8.07
C GLU A 355 -15.70 3.22 -8.56
N ALA A 356 -14.81 2.81 -9.48
CA ALA A 356 -13.75 3.63 -10.08
C ALA A 356 -12.58 4.04 -9.14
N ILE A 357 -12.47 3.45 -7.94
CA ILE A 357 -11.31 3.61 -7.04
C ILE A 357 -10.69 2.25 -6.70
N TYR A 358 -9.37 2.21 -6.49
CA TYR A 358 -8.69 0.95 -6.17
C TYR A 358 -8.78 0.65 -4.67
N GLN A 359 -9.15 -0.57 -4.32
CA GLN A 359 -9.18 -1.05 -2.94
C GLN A 359 -8.26 -2.27 -2.81
N ILE A 360 -7.86 -2.58 -1.59
CA ILE A 360 -7.04 -3.76 -1.31
C ILE A 360 -7.94 -4.96 -1.06
N PHE A 361 -7.65 -6.06 -1.74
CA PHE A 361 -8.35 -7.33 -1.61
C PHE A 361 -7.38 -8.45 -1.25
N VAL A 362 -7.92 -9.53 -0.70
CA VAL A 362 -7.20 -10.77 -0.45
C VAL A 362 -7.98 -11.97 -0.97
N VAL A 363 -7.29 -12.92 -1.59
CA VAL A 363 -7.86 -14.19 -2.08
C VAL A 363 -7.01 -15.35 -1.59
N ASN A 364 -7.60 -16.54 -1.49
CA ASN A 364 -6.84 -17.76 -1.22
C ASN A 364 -5.98 -18.10 -2.46
N ALA A 365 -4.73 -18.50 -2.26
CA ALA A 365 -3.83 -18.87 -3.36
C ALA A 365 -4.31 -20.12 -4.14
N ALA A 366 -5.19 -20.92 -3.57
CA ALA A 366 -5.87 -22.04 -4.24
C ALA A 366 -7.15 -21.61 -5.00
N GLY A 367 -7.47 -20.32 -5.02
CA GLY A 367 -8.69 -19.75 -5.61
C GLY A 367 -9.85 -19.63 -4.63
N GLY A 368 -10.95 -19.06 -5.12
CA GLY A 368 -12.18 -18.80 -4.35
C GLY A 368 -12.56 -17.32 -4.36
N THR A 369 -13.47 -16.94 -3.47
CA THR A 369 -13.97 -15.56 -3.41
C THR A 369 -12.96 -14.63 -2.76
N ALA A 370 -12.66 -13.51 -3.43
CA ALA A 370 -11.84 -12.44 -2.86
C ALA A 370 -12.60 -11.68 -1.76
N LYS A 371 -11.88 -11.22 -0.74
CA LYS A 371 -12.38 -10.39 0.36
C LYS A 371 -11.76 -9.00 0.27
N GLN A 372 -12.59 -7.97 0.25
CA GLN A 372 -12.15 -6.57 0.37
C GLN A 372 -11.65 -6.26 1.78
N LEU A 373 -10.54 -5.52 1.90
CA LEU A 373 -9.91 -5.13 3.16
C LEU A 373 -9.99 -3.61 3.45
N THR A 374 -10.20 -2.78 2.42
CA THR A 374 -10.29 -1.32 2.57
C THR A 374 -11.62 -0.79 2.02
N PHE A 375 -12.23 0.17 2.71
CA PHE A 375 -13.56 0.71 2.40
C PHE A 375 -13.56 2.24 2.55
N SER A 376 -12.77 2.94 1.73
CA SER A 376 -12.62 4.40 1.83
C SER A 376 -12.84 5.09 0.49
N ASN A 377 -12.98 6.41 0.49
CA ASN A 377 -13.01 7.24 -0.73
C ASN A 377 -11.63 7.41 -1.41
N ALA A 378 -10.56 6.92 -0.78
CA ALA A 378 -9.21 6.90 -1.33
C ALA A 378 -8.93 5.60 -2.08
N SER A 379 -8.11 5.69 -3.11
CA SER A 379 -7.52 4.55 -3.81
C SER A 379 -6.27 4.03 -3.10
N HIS A 380 -6.10 2.71 -3.12
CA HIS A 380 -5.00 1.98 -2.49
C HIS A 380 -4.33 1.01 -3.47
N TYR A 381 -3.00 1.01 -3.48
CA TYR A 381 -2.16 0.36 -4.49
C TYR A 381 -1.01 -0.43 -3.86
N HIS A 382 -0.39 -1.31 -4.65
CA HIS A 382 0.86 -2.00 -4.32
C HIS A 382 0.87 -2.64 -2.92
N PRO A 383 -0.11 -3.50 -2.58
CA PRO A 383 -0.08 -4.15 -1.29
C PRO A 383 1.11 -5.12 -1.20
N THR A 384 1.65 -5.30 0.01
CA THR A 384 2.67 -6.30 0.32
C THR A 384 2.55 -6.76 1.77
N PHE A 385 2.70 -8.06 2.01
CA PHE A 385 2.67 -8.59 3.36
C PHE A 385 3.94 -8.23 4.14
N SER A 386 3.76 -7.93 5.42
CA SER A 386 4.85 -7.95 6.39
C SER A 386 5.46 -9.34 6.53
N ALA A 387 6.74 -9.42 6.88
CA ALA A 387 7.49 -10.67 7.01
C ALA A 387 6.87 -11.69 7.99
N ASP A 388 6.18 -11.23 9.03
CA ASP A 388 5.47 -12.09 9.99
C ASP A 388 4.04 -12.45 9.57
N GLY A 389 3.58 -11.90 8.44
CA GLY A 389 2.25 -12.13 7.86
C GLY A 389 1.11 -11.52 8.65
N LYS A 390 1.36 -10.58 9.59
CA LYS A 390 0.31 -9.97 10.44
C LYS A 390 -0.23 -8.66 9.91
N ARG A 391 0.55 -7.99 9.06
CA ARG A 391 0.24 -6.69 8.49
C ARG A 391 0.42 -6.65 6.98
N ILE A 392 -0.26 -5.71 6.35
CA ILE A 392 -0.15 -5.38 4.93
C ILE A 392 0.31 -3.92 4.83
N LEU A 393 1.41 -3.70 4.12
CA LEU A 393 1.89 -2.40 3.68
C LEU A 393 1.28 -2.10 2.31
N TYR A 394 0.87 -0.87 2.06
CA TYR A 394 0.24 -0.45 0.81
C TYR A 394 0.47 1.04 0.58
N VAL A 395 0.27 1.49 -0.65
CA VAL A 395 0.23 2.91 -1.01
C VAL A 395 -1.21 3.38 -0.90
N SER A 396 -1.46 4.52 -0.25
CA SER A 396 -2.77 5.17 -0.25
C SER A 396 -2.65 6.56 -0.86
N ASN A 397 -3.64 6.97 -1.65
CA ASN A 397 -3.78 8.35 -2.11
C ASN A 397 -4.67 9.23 -1.19
N ALA A 398 -4.95 8.75 0.03
CA ALA A 398 -5.74 9.48 1.02
C ALA A 398 -5.20 10.91 1.21
N HIS A 399 -6.12 11.86 1.40
CA HIS A 399 -5.81 13.29 1.50
C HIS A 399 -5.07 13.87 0.27
N ASN A 400 -5.22 13.24 -0.90
CA ASN A 400 -4.59 13.63 -2.18
C ASN A 400 -3.06 13.49 -2.21
N HIS A 401 -2.49 12.60 -1.38
CA HIS A 401 -1.06 12.33 -1.37
C HIS A 401 -0.80 10.82 -1.38
N TYR A 402 0.04 10.35 -2.32
CA TYR A 402 0.47 8.96 -2.38
C TYR A 402 1.49 8.67 -1.29
N THR A 403 1.05 8.01 -0.22
CA THR A 403 1.84 7.74 0.98
C THR A 403 1.82 6.26 1.32
N LEU A 404 2.83 5.82 2.06
CA LEU A 404 2.91 4.43 2.52
C LEU A 404 2.09 4.28 3.80
N TRP A 405 1.25 3.25 3.85
CA TRP A 405 0.38 2.92 4.96
C TRP A 405 0.50 1.45 5.31
N MET A 406 0.20 1.12 6.56
CA MET A 406 0.19 -0.26 7.02
C MET A 406 -1.10 -0.53 7.79
N MET A 407 -1.67 -1.71 7.59
CA MET A 407 -2.87 -2.20 8.28
C MET A 407 -2.66 -3.63 8.77
N ASP A 408 -3.48 -4.09 9.69
CA ASP A 408 -3.56 -5.51 10.04
C ASP A 408 -4.16 -6.31 8.88
N THR A 409 -3.89 -7.61 8.80
CA THR A 409 -4.37 -8.47 7.69
C THR A 409 -5.89 -8.59 7.59
N ASP A 410 -6.63 -8.13 8.60
CA ASP A 410 -8.09 -8.06 8.58
C ASP A 410 -8.64 -6.74 8.02
N GLY A 411 -7.78 -5.76 7.71
CA GLY A 411 -8.13 -4.44 7.21
C GLY A 411 -8.18 -3.34 8.28
N THR A 412 -7.94 -3.66 9.55
CA THR A 412 -8.02 -2.72 10.68
C THR A 412 -6.67 -2.06 11.01
N ASN A 413 -6.65 -1.16 11.99
CA ASN A 413 -5.43 -0.53 12.54
C ASN A 413 -4.51 0.17 11.51
N LYS A 414 -5.13 0.86 10.54
CA LYS A 414 -4.45 1.63 9.48
C LYS A 414 -3.54 2.72 10.09
N THR A 415 -2.28 2.73 9.68
CA THR A 415 -1.24 3.68 10.15
C THR A 415 -0.40 4.16 8.97
N GLN A 416 -0.32 5.48 8.79
CA GLN A 416 0.57 6.11 7.83
C GLN A 416 2.04 5.99 8.27
N LEU A 417 2.95 5.75 7.32
CA LEU A 417 4.38 5.57 7.54
C LEU A 417 5.25 6.69 6.93
N THR A 418 4.79 7.33 5.85
CA THR A 418 5.49 8.44 5.18
C THR A 418 4.61 9.67 5.09
N ASN A 419 5.22 10.85 5.02
CA ASN A 419 4.50 12.12 4.94
C ASN A 419 4.14 12.51 3.49
N HIS A 420 3.56 13.71 3.37
CA HIS A 420 3.06 14.27 2.12
C HIS A 420 4.14 14.97 1.26
N ILE A 421 5.43 14.78 1.57
CA ILE A 421 6.53 15.34 0.76
C ILE A 421 6.86 14.34 -0.34
N GLY A 422 6.48 14.69 -1.56
CA GLY A 422 6.53 13.79 -2.71
C GLY A 422 5.47 12.69 -2.67
N ALA A 423 5.41 11.93 -3.75
CA ALA A 423 4.65 10.70 -3.90
C ALA A 423 5.57 9.49 -3.64
N HIS A 424 5.01 8.43 -3.03
CA HIS A 424 5.75 7.23 -2.64
C HIS A 424 5.08 6.00 -3.24
N PHE A 425 5.85 5.14 -3.91
CA PHE A 425 5.33 4.00 -4.65
C PHE A 425 6.15 2.71 -4.43
N GLU A 426 5.57 1.59 -4.89
CA GLU A 426 6.21 0.28 -5.05
C GLU A 426 7.05 -0.17 -3.83
N PRO A 427 6.43 -0.27 -2.63
CA PRO A 427 7.14 -0.72 -1.45
C PRO A 427 7.58 -2.19 -1.56
N SER A 428 8.83 -2.48 -1.20
CA SER A 428 9.37 -3.84 -1.12
C SER A 428 10.09 -4.07 0.22
N LEU A 429 9.74 -5.16 0.91
CA LEU A 429 10.18 -5.47 2.27
C LEU A 429 11.18 -6.62 2.28
N SER A 430 12.26 -6.50 3.07
CA SER A 430 13.20 -7.61 3.31
C SER A 430 12.53 -8.77 4.06
N ARG A 431 13.03 -10.00 3.87
CA ARG A 431 12.43 -11.20 4.48
C ARG A 431 12.44 -11.18 6.02
N ASP A 432 13.36 -10.43 6.63
CA ASP A 432 13.43 -10.23 8.08
C ASP A 432 12.55 -9.07 8.59
N GLY A 433 11.89 -8.34 7.69
CA GLY A 433 10.99 -7.23 8.01
C GLY A 433 11.70 -5.98 8.54
N LYS A 434 13.02 -5.87 8.41
CA LYS A 434 13.80 -4.75 8.97
C LYS A 434 14.03 -3.62 7.97
N LYS A 435 14.02 -3.91 6.67
CA LYS A 435 14.29 -2.93 5.62
C LYS A 435 13.12 -2.86 4.66
N LEU A 436 12.71 -1.64 4.35
CA LEU A 436 11.72 -1.33 3.34
C LEU A 436 12.36 -0.42 2.30
N VAL A 437 12.28 -0.78 1.02
CA VAL A 437 12.64 0.11 -0.09
C VAL A 437 11.39 0.58 -0.82
N PHE A 438 11.42 1.79 -1.35
CA PHE A 438 10.31 2.37 -2.10
C PHE A 438 10.83 3.45 -3.05
N SER A 439 10.08 3.73 -4.11
CA SER A 439 10.35 4.82 -5.05
C SER A 439 9.67 6.10 -4.57
N SER A 440 10.34 7.25 -4.69
CA SER A 440 9.75 8.54 -4.36
C SER A 440 10.36 9.71 -5.13
N ASP A 441 9.52 10.68 -5.49
CA ASP A 441 9.89 11.93 -6.16
C ASP A 441 10.25 13.07 -5.19
N ARG A 442 10.39 12.77 -3.88
CA ARG A 442 10.68 13.75 -2.81
C ARG A 442 11.99 14.53 -2.97
N SER A 443 12.77 14.24 -4.02
CA SER A 443 14.01 14.92 -4.40
C SER A 443 14.02 15.30 -5.89
N ASP A 444 12.91 15.84 -6.39
CA ASP A 444 12.67 16.35 -7.76
C ASP A 444 12.54 15.29 -8.86
N HIS A 445 13.09 14.10 -8.65
CA HIS A 445 13.01 12.95 -9.55
C HIS A 445 12.67 11.68 -8.79
N MET A 446 12.12 10.67 -9.47
CA MET A 446 11.86 9.37 -8.85
C MET A 446 13.19 8.72 -8.48
N ARG A 447 13.36 8.43 -7.18
CA ARG A 447 14.58 7.84 -6.60
C ARG A 447 14.21 6.73 -5.64
N ILE A 448 15.19 5.87 -5.36
CA ILE A 448 15.01 4.77 -4.43
C ILE A 448 15.40 5.20 -3.02
N TYR A 449 14.51 4.96 -2.07
CA TYR A 449 14.70 5.25 -0.66
C TYR A 449 14.68 3.97 0.16
N LEU A 450 15.55 3.90 1.16
CA LEU A 450 15.63 2.82 2.14
C LEU A 450 15.14 3.33 3.50
N MET A 451 14.10 2.71 4.02
CA MET A 451 13.56 2.89 5.36
C MET A 451 14.02 1.76 6.28
N ASP A 452 14.60 2.12 7.42
CA ASP A 452 15.01 1.18 8.48
C ASP A 452 13.89 1.02 9.52
N LEU A 453 13.14 -0.07 9.43
CA LEU A 453 12.00 -0.37 10.30
C LEU A 453 12.42 -0.75 11.73
N THR A 454 13.72 -0.88 12.01
CA THR A 454 14.26 -1.06 13.36
C THR A 454 14.54 0.26 14.06
N ARG A 455 14.52 1.37 13.33
CA ARG A 455 14.84 2.72 13.83
C ARG A 455 13.62 3.64 13.69
N PRO A 456 12.62 3.50 14.59
CA PRO A 456 11.48 4.42 14.61
C PRO A 456 11.93 5.82 15.05
N VAL A 457 11.18 6.85 14.65
CA VAL A 457 11.43 8.21 15.15
C VAL A 457 10.99 8.30 16.60
N GLU A 458 11.95 8.64 17.47
CA GLU A 458 11.73 8.71 18.91
C GLU A 458 11.03 10.00 19.35
N LYS A 459 10.46 9.96 20.56
CA LYS A 459 9.69 11.06 21.16
C LYS A 459 10.42 12.42 21.14
N GLU A 460 11.71 12.46 21.45
CA GLU A 460 12.46 13.73 21.48
C GLU A 460 12.71 14.30 20.07
N ALA A 461 12.93 13.43 19.08
CA ALA A 461 13.02 13.85 17.68
C ALA A 461 11.66 14.39 17.18
N LEU A 462 10.54 13.80 17.60
CA LEU A 462 9.20 14.34 17.31
C LEU A 462 8.98 15.71 17.95
N LYS A 463 9.39 15.92 19.20
CA LYS A 463 9.29 17.25 19.83
C LYS A 463 10.09 18.30 19.05
N ALA A 464 11.32 17.98 18.66
CA ALA A 464 12.15 18.88 17.86
C ALA A 464 11.52 19.19 16.49
N ARG A 465 11.00 18.15 15.81
CA ARG A 465 10.26 18.28 14.54
C ARG A 465 9.05 19.21 14.70
N LEU A 466 8.26 19.02 15.76
CA LEU A 466 7.06 19.82 16.01
C LEU A 466 7.33 21.26 16.44
N ALA A 467 8.52 21.56 16.97
CA ALA A 467 8.93 22.92 17.30
C ALA A 467 9.35 23.74 16.05
N GLY A 468 9.56 23.08 14.91
CA GLY A 468 9.92 23.72 13.65
C GLY A 468 8.74 24.08 12.74
N PHE A 469 7.51 23.67 13.11
CA PHE A 469 6.26 24.12 12.49
C PHE A 469 5.73 25.34 13.25
#